data_AF-A0A8H6ME50-F1
#
_entry.id   AF-A0A8H6ME50-F1
#
_cell.length_a   1.000
_cell.length_b   1.000
_cell.length_c   1.000
_cell.angle_alpha   90.00
_cell.angle_beta   90.00
_cell.angle_gamma   90.00
#
_symmetry.space_group_name_H-M   'P 1'
#
loop_
_entity.id
_entity.type
_entity.pdbx_description
1 polymer ?
#
loop_
_entity_poly.entity_id
_entity_poly.type
_entity_poly.pdbx_seq_one_letter_code
_entity_poly.pdbx_strand_id
1 'polypeptide(L)'
;MSILSLPLISGYSFWTQFSILGLFLVISYLHRTSRLVLTTLVAGSIIIKLLVPTVQLIIYLAKGVAWIGFYIYFIQYAIQAALTGFLWLVDDGLPSLVNEYEKARGTRYEPGRPPAPMEEVD
;
A
#
# COMPACT_ATOMS: atom_id res chain seq x y z
N MET A 1 15.93 14.56 20.85
CA MET A 1 16.26 13.13 21.05
C MET A 1 17.70 13.06 21.53
N SER A 2 17.94 12.68 22.79
CA SER A 2 19.30 12.60 23.33
C SER A 2 19.96 11.29 22.88
N ILE A 3 20.94 11.40 21.98
CA ILE A 3 21.69 10.27 21.40
C ILE A 3 22.45 9.48 22.48
N LEU A 4 22.69 10.10 23.65
CA LEU A 4 23.45 9.55 24.77
C LEU A 4 22.60 8.94 25.90
N SER A 5 21.28 8.84 25.75
CA SER A 5 20.47 8.14 26.75
C SER A 5 20.53 6.62 26.54
N LEU A 6 21.11 5.91 27.51
CA LEU A 6 20.90 4.48 27.70
C LEU A 6 19.39 4.20 27.74
N PRO A 7 18.86 3.22 26.99
CA PRO A 7 17.42 2.98 26.90
C PRO A 7 16.77 2.64 28.25
N LEU A 8 17.55 2.22 29.25
CA LEU A 8 17.08 1.98 30.62
C LEU A 8 16.79 3.25 31.44
N ILE A 9 17.33 4.42 31.05
CA ILE A 9 17.30 5.63 31.88
C ILE A 9 16.79 6.87 31.12
N SER A 10 16.31 6.69 29.88
CA SER A 10 15.90 7.79 28.99
C SER A 10 14.73 8.63 29.50
N GLY A 11 13.98 8.15 30.50
CA GLY A 11 12.87 8.88 31.14
C GLY A 11 13.24 9.66 32.41
N TYR A 12 14.47 9.52 32.94
CA TYR A 12 14.88 10.19 34.18
C TYR A 12 15.68 11.47 33.91
N SER A 13 15.71 12.36 34.91
CA SER A 13 16.49 13.61 34.87
C SER A 13 17.97 13.35 34.58
N PHE A 14 18.62 14.31 33.92
CA PHE A 14 20.06 14.27 33.57
C PHE A 14 20.94 13.91 34.78
N TRP A 15 20.61 14.44 35.97
CA TRP A 15 21.31 14.14 37.22
C TRP A 15 21.19 12.68 37.63
N THR A 16 20.01 12.09 37.49
CA THR A 16 19.75 10.68 37.80
C THR A 16 20.49 9.77 36.81
N GLN A 17 20.51 10.12 35.52
CA GLN A 17 21.30 9.41 34.51
C GLN A 17 22.80 9.43 34.84
N PHE A 18 23.33 10.58 35.23
CA PHE A 18 24.73 10.75 35.58
C PHE A 18 25.12 9.96 36.84
N SER A 19 24.29 9.98 37.89
CA SER A 19 24.53 9.20 39.12
C SER A 19 24.51 7.69 38.87
N ILE A 20 23.60 7.18 38.04
CA ILE A 20 23.53 5.76 37.71
C ILE A 20 24.75 5.34 36.86
N LEU A 21 25.15 6.16 35.88
CA LEU A 21 26.37 5.94 35.09
C LEU A 21 27.62 5.94 35.98
N GLY A 22 27.71 6.87 36.93
CA GLY A 22 28.79 6.93 37.92
C GLY A 22 28.84 5.68 38.79
N LEU A 23 27.70 5.21 39.30
CA LEU A 23 27.61 3.98 40.08
C LEU A 23 28.05 2.75 39.27
N PHE A 24 27.57 2.62 38.03
CA PHE A 24 28.01 1.52 37.15
C PHE A 24 29.49 1.58 36.83
N LEU A 25 30.07 2.78 36.69
CA LEU A 25 31.50 2.97 36.46
C LEU A 25 32.32 2.51 37.67
N VAL A 26 31.89 2.84 38.90
CA VAL A 26 32.52 2.38 40.14
C VAL A 26 32.44 0.85 40.27
N ILE A 27 31.27 0.25 40.01
CA ILE A 27 31.08 -1.22 40.05
C ILE A 27 31.91 -1.92 38.97
N SER A 28 31.98 -1.32 37.78
CA SER A 28 32.80 -1.80 36.66
C SER A 28 34.29 -1.77 36.97
N TYR A 29 34.74 -0.73 37.69
CA TYR A 29 36.14 -0.60 38.12
C TYR A 29 36.52 -1.67 39.16
N LEU A 30 35.58 -2.05 40.02
CA LEU A 30 35.83 -3.01 41.09
C LEU A 30 35.84 -4.47 40.62
N HIS A 31 35.09 -4.81 39.55
CA HIS A 31 34.97 -6.20 39.07
C HIS A 31 35.13 -6.31 37.54
N ARG A 32 36.13 -7.10 37.11
CA ARG A 32 36.43 -7.36 35.68
C ARG A 32 35.24 -7.95 34.93
N THR A 33 34.44 -8.80 35.57
CA THR A 33 33.24 -9.42 34.99
C THR A 33 32.14 -8.39 34.72
N SER A 34 31.95 -7.42 35.63
CA SER A 34 30.96 -6.35 35.49
C SER A 34 31.27 -5.45 34.28
N ARG A 35 32.55 -5.22 33.98
CA ARG A 35 32.98 -4.46 32.79
C ARG A 35 32.57 -5.13 31.48
N LEU A 36 32.70 -6.45 31.39
CA LEU A 36 32.27 -7.21 30.21
C LEU A 36 30.76 -7.15 30.04
N VAL A 37 30.00 -7.37 31.12
CA VAL A 37 28.53 -7.30 31.09
C VAL A 37 28.04 -5.93 30.64
N LEU A 38 28.57 -4.85 31.22
CA LEU A 38 28.21 -3.49 30.82
C LEU A 38 28.55 -3.19 29.35
N THR A 39 29.73 -3.63 28.89
CA THR A 39 30.16 -3.43 27.50
C THR A 39 29.24 -4.16 26.53
N THR A 40 28.90 -5.42 26.81
CA THR A 40 27.97 -6.20 25.99
C THR A 40 26.57 -5.59 25.96
N LEU A 41 26.08 -5.09 27.10
CA LEU A 41 24.76 -4.47 27.19
C LEU A 41 24.70 -3.14 26.40
N VAL A 42 25.75 -2.31 26.52
CA VAL A 42 25.87 -1.07 25.74
C VAL A 42 25.99 -1.38 24.24
N ALA A 43 26.89 -2.29 23.86
CA ALA A 43 27.07 -2.68 22.46
C ALA A 43 25.78 -3.26 21.85
N GLY A 44 25.08 -4.14 22.57
CA GLY A 44 23.79 -4.68 22.16
C GLY A 44 22.73 -3.59 21.98
N SER A 45 22.67 -2.61 22.89
CA SER A 45 21.73 -1.49 22.77
C SER A 45 21.98 -0.61 21.54
N ILE A 46 23.25 -0.40 21.17
CA ILE A 46 23.64 0.34 19.96
C ILE A 46 23.25 -0.47 18.71
N ILE A 47 23.54 -1.77 18.71
CA ILE A 47 23.16 -2.66 17.61
C ILE A 47 21.66 -2.63 17.39
N ILE A 48 20.84 -2.75 18.43
CA ILE A 48 19.37 -2.69 18.32
C ILE A 48 18.92 -1.33 17.79
N LYS A 49 19.48 -0.23 18.32
CA LYS A 49 19.14 1.13 17.85
C LYS A 49 19.48 1.37 16.38
N LEU A 50 20.49 0.68 15.83
CA LEU A 50 20.83 0.74 14.40
C LEU A 50 20.02 -0.24 13.56
N LEU A 51 19.78 -1.44 14.10
CA LEU A 51 19.07 -2.51 13.40
C LEU A 51 17.61 -2.16 13.16
N VAL A 52 16.91 -1.61 14.16
CA VAL A 52 15.49 -1.23 14.05
C VAL A 52 15.22 -0.25 12.90
N PRO A 53 15.88 0.92 12.80
CA PRO A 53 15.64 1.85 11.69
C PRO A 53 16.09 1.26 10.35
N THR A 54 17.14 0.45 10.33
CA THR A 54 17.60 -0.23 9.10
C THR A 54 16.55 -1.20 8.58
N VAL A 55 15.98 -2.05 9.46
CA VAL A 55 14.91 -2.98 9.10
C VAL A 55 13.65 -2.22 8.67
N GLN A 56 13.30 -1.14 9.37
CA GLN A 56 12.17 -0.29 8.95
C GLN A 56 12.39 0.29 7.55
N LEU A 57 13.59 0.79 7.24
CA LEU A 57 13.94 1.33 5.93
C LEU A 57 13.83 0.26 4.83
N ILE A 58 14.31 -0.96 5.10
CA ILE A 58 14.17 -2.10 4.17
C ILE A 58 12.70 -2.42 3.92
N ILE A 59 11.85 -2.44 4.96
CA ILE A 59 10.42 -2.68 4.83
C ILE A 59 9.76 -1.58 3.99
N TYR A 60 10.10 -0.31 4.21
CA TYR A 60 9.57 0.80 3.42
C TYR A 60 9.98 0.71 1.95
N LEU A 61 11.24 0.36 1.67
CA LEU A 61 11.71 0.14 0.30
C LEU A 61 10.99 -1.03 -0.37
N ALA A 62 10.87 -2.16 0.31
CA ALA A 62 10.16 -3.34 -0.22
C ALA A 62 8.70 -3.02 -0.49
N LYS A 63 8.03 -2.28 0.41
CA LYS A 63 6.67 -1.79 0.19
C LYS A 63 6.62 -0.87 -1.03
N GLY A 64 7.53 0.09 -1.16
CA GLY A 64 7.59 0.97 -2.33
C GLY A 64 7.71 0.21 -3.66
N VAL A 65 8.62 -0.76 -3.72
CA VAL A 65 8.80 -1.63 -4.90
C VAL A 65 7.53 -2.45 -5.18
N ALA A 66 6.90 -3.01 -4.15
CA ALA A 66 5.66 -3.76 -4.30
C ALA A 66 4.52 -2.90 -4.85
N TRP A 67 4.37 -1.66 -4.37
CA TRP A 67 3.38 -0.72 -4.90
C TRP A 67 3.64 -0.38 -6.37
N ILE A 68 4.89 -0.14 -6.75
CA ILE A 68 5.26 0.11 -8.15
C ILE A 68 4.90 -1.10 -9.03
N GLY A 69 5.29 -2.31 -8.61
CA GLY A 69 4.96 -3.54 -9.34
C GLY A 69 3.45 -3.76 -9.47
N PHE A 70 2.70 -3.50 -8.38
CA PHE A 70 1.24 -3.57 -8.38
C PHE A 70 0.61 -2.58 -9.38
N TYR A 71 1.07 -1.32 -9.41
CA TYR A 71 0.54 -0.34 -10.35
C TYR A 71 0.83 -0.71 -11.80
N ILE A 72 2.03 -1.21 -12.11
CA ILE A 72 2.38 -1.65 -13.47
C ILE A 72 1.46 -2.79 -13.90
N TYR A 73 1.29 -3.81 -13.06
CA TYR A 73 0.40 -4.95 -13.34
C TYR A 73 -1.06 -4.50 -13.51
N PHE A 74 -1.54 -3.64 -12.60
CA PHE A 74 -2.90 -3.12 -12.65
C PHE A 74 -3.17 -2.32 -13.92
N ILE A 75 -2.24 -1.46 -14.34
CA ILE A 75 -2.37 -0.68 -15.57
C ILE A 75 -2.37 -1.60 -16.80
N GLN A 76 -1.48 -2.60 -16.85
CA GLN A 76 -1.46 -3.57 -17.94
C GLN A 76 -2.79 -4.32 -18.05
N TYR A 77 -3.32 -4.78 -16.92
CA TYR A 77 -4.60 -5.48 -16.87
C TYR A 77 -5.76 -4.58 -17.28
N ALA A 78 -5.80 -3.33 -16.81
CA ALA A 78 -6.82 -2.36 -17.18
C ALA A 78 -6.81 -2.04 -18.69
N ILE A 79 -5.62 -1.88 -19.28
CA ILE A 79 -5.48 -1.66 -20.74
C ILE A 79 -5.98 -2.88 -21.52
N GLN A 80 -5.59 -4.09 -21.13
CA GLN A 80 -6.06 -5.32 -21.79
C GLN A 80 -7.58 -5.44 -21.69
N ALA A 81 -8.15 -5.25 -20.50
CA ALA A 81 -9.59 -5.31 -20.29
C ALA A 81 -10.32 -4.24 -21.13
N ALA A 82 -9.79 -3.01 -21.20
CA ALA A 82 -10.37 -1.95 -22.01
C ALA A 82 -10.33 -2.27 -23.51
N LEU A 83 -9.20 -2.80 -24.01
CA LEU A 83 -9.06 -3.24 -25.39
C LEU A 83 -10.01 -4.39 -25.72
N THR A 84 -10.10 -5.41 -24.86
CA THR A 84 -11.03 -6.52 -25.05
C THR A 84 -12.48 -6.05 -25.03
N GLY A 85 -12.84 -5.16 -24.12
CA GLY A 85 -14.18 -4.58 -24.07
C GLY A 85 -14.50 -3.72 -25.30
N PHE A 86 -13.52 -2.96 -25.79
CA PHE A 86 -13.67 -2.18 -27.02
C PHE A 86 -13.83 -3.07 -28.26
N LEU A 87 -13.00 -4.11 -28.39
CA LEU A 87 -13.11 -5.08 -29.48
C LEU A 87 -14.47 -5.79 -29.45
N TRP A 88 -14.91 -6.24 -28.28
CA TRP A 88 -16.24 -6.85 -28.13
C TRP A 88 -17.37 -5.87 -28.53
N LEU A 89 -17.27 -4.60 -28.11
CA LEU A 89 -18.26 -3.59 -28.50
C LEU A 89 -18.28 -3.35 -30.02
N VAL A 90 -17.13 -3.37 -30.67
CA VAL A 90 -17.02 -3.12 -32.11
C VAL A 90 -17.45 -4.34 -32.93
N ASP A 91 -17.02 -5.53 -32.53
CA ASP A 91 -17.25 -6.76 -33.29
C ASP A 91 -18.66 -7.32 -33.07
N ASP A 92 -19.18 -7.29 -31.84
CA ASP A 92 -20.49 -7.86 -31.52
C ASP A 92 -21.53 -6.77 -31.22
N GLY A 93 -21.15 -5.74 -30.48
CA GLY A 93 -22.07 -4.69 -30.01
C GLY A 93 -22.63 -3.83 -31.14
N LEU A 94 -21.78 -3.29 -32.00
CA LEU A 94 -22.17 -2.43 -33.12
C LEU A 94 -23.06 -3.19 -34.13
N PRO A 95 -22.73 -4.40 -34.59
CA PRO A 95 -23.60 -5.14 -35.50
C PRO A 95 -24.94 -5.49 -34.87
N SER A 96 -24.98 -5.84 -33.58
CA SER A 96 -26.24 -6.10 -32.87
C SER A 96 -27.15 -4.85 -32.85
N LEU A 97 -26.58 -3.69 -32.51
CA LEU A 97 -27.31 -2.41 -32.47
C LEU A 97 -27.82 -1.99 -33.85
N VAL A 98 -27.01 -2.17 -34.90
CA VAL A 98 -27.43 -1.87 -36.28
C VAL A 98 -28.56 -2.81 -36.71
N ASN A 99 -28.47 -4.10 -36.40
CA ASN A 99 -29.50 -5.07 -36.74
C ASN A 99 -30.83 -4.80 -35.99
N GLU A 100 -30.77 -4.40 -34.72
CA GLU A 100 -31.96 -3.96 -33.98
C GLU A 100 -32.56 -2.67 -34.56
N TYR A 101 -31.72 -1.71 -34.96
CA TYR A 101 -32.16 -0.48 -35.60
C TYR A 101 -32.85 -0.73 -36.96
N GLU A 102 -32.28 -1.63 -37.77
CA GLU A 102 -32.86 -2.03 -39.05
C GLU A 102 -34.19 -2.79 -38.87
N LYS A 103 -34.28 -3.69 -37.89
CA LYS A 103 -35.55 -4.36 -37.52
C LYS A 103 -36.62 -3.35 -37.13
N ALA A 104 -36.29 -2.36 -36.30
CA ALA A 104 -37.22 -1.32 -35.88
C ALA A 104 -37.73 -0.46 -37.06
N ARG A 105 -36.86 -0.18 -38.06
CA ARG A 105 -37.28 0.50 -39.30
C ARG A 105 -38.12 -0.38 -40.21
N GLY A 106 -37.78 -1.67 -40.36
CA GLY A 106 -38.51 -2.62 -41.19
C GLY A 106 -39.97 -2.80 -40.76
N THR A 107 -40.23 -2.83 -39.45
CA THR A 107 -41.61 -2.84 -38.91
C THR A 107 -42.43 -1.59 -39.21
N ARG A 108 -41.79 -0.47 -39.58
CA ARG A 108 -42.48 0.78 -39.95
C ARG A 108 -42.91 0.82 -41.41
N TYR A 109 -42.43 -0.12 -42.22
CA TYR A 109 -42.70 -0.21 -43.66
C TYR A 109 -43.26 -1.61 -44.00
N GLU A 110 -44.27 -2.08 -43.25
CA GLU A 110 -45.11 -3.18 -43.70
C GLU A 110 -46.15 -2.64 -44.70
N PRO A 111 -46.07 -2.94 -46.00
CA PRO A 111 -47.12 -2.61 -46.96
C PRO A 111 -48.34 -3.49 -46.65
N GLY A 112 -49.25 -2.99 -45.82
CA GLY A 112 -50.48 -3.69 -45.45
C GLY A 112 -50.84 -3.67 -43.96
N ARG A 113 -50.03 -3.07 -43.08
CA ARG A 113 -50.42 -2.92 -41.67
C ARG A 113 -51.50 -1.84 -41.56
N PRO A 114 -52.74 -2.18 -41.12
CA PRO A 114 -53.78 -1.17 -40.91
C PRO A 114 -53.29 -0.16 -39.85
N PRO A 115 -53.64 1.13 -40.00
CA PRO A 115 -53.23 2.15 -39.05
C PRO A 115 -53.65 1.73 -37.64
N ALA A 116 -52.76 1.95 -36.66
CA ALA A 116 -53.07 1.67 -35.26
C ALA A 116 -54.40 2.36 -34.90
N PRO A 117 -55.30 1.67 -34.19
CA PRO A 117 -56.56 2.28 -33.76
C PRO A 117 -56.20 3.53 -32.96
N MET A 118 -56.68 4.69 -33.43
CA MET A 118 -56.56 5.91 -32.65
C MET A 118 -57.39 5.69 -31.40
N GLU A 119 -56.75 5.66 -30.22
CA GLU A 119 -57.46 5.80 -28.96
C GLU A 119 -58.25 7.11 -29.08
N GLU A 120 -59.58 6.99 -29.13
CA GLU A 120 -60.47 8.12 -28.89
C GLU A 120 -60.16 8.60 -27.47
N VAL A 121 -59.50 9.75 -27.40
CA VAL A 121 -59.28 10.47 -26.15
C VAL A 121 -60.59 11.18 -25.84
N ASP A 122 -61.38 10.58 -24.95
CA ASP A 122 -62.55 11.19 -24.31
C ASP A 122 -62.17 12.44 -23.47
#